data_AF-A0A969U7Q5-F1
#
_entry.id   AF-A0A969U7Q5-F1
#
_cell.length_a   1.000
_cell.length_b   1.000
_cell.length_c   1.000
_cell.angle_alpha   90.00
_cell.angle_beta   90.00
_cell.angle_gamma   90.00
#
_symmetry.space_group_name_H-M   'P 1'
#
loop_
_entity.id
_entity.type
_entity.pdbx_description
1 polymer ?
#
loop_
_entity_poly.entity_id
_entity_poly.type
_entity_poly.pdbx_seq_one_letter_code
_entity_poly.pdbx_strand_id
1 'polypeptide(L)'
;MSKLTHLHVNANLLTSLPESLNNLSELIELNFSNNNLSSLPLHFDTLTKLKRLDLSQNKLTELPSNIGNSIELVSLNLSGNQLTSLPTSIRFLRELTILDLSGNPLTDLSILQNLPKLRSINFLGLYLPRRYWTKLSEWKAEWLLDEQNAELRRRLIQQIGYEIICEELDSMQIDVWREYILLKIDGVERSYDWRRGKDIQEPMVLLKMTCPSTGHIHVLRVPPEMTSAEAAITWVNHGIHPDKFIIQT
;
A
#
# COMPACT_ATOMS: atom_id res chain seq x y z
N MET A 1 35.91 -20.12 -12.63
CA MET A 1 34.70 -19.29 -12.43
C MET A 1 33.48 -20.19 -12.51
N SER A 2 32.58 -20.09 -11.53
CA SER A 2 31.33 -20.88 -11.52
C SER A 2 30.41 -20.40 -12.64
N LYS A 3 29.76 -21.34 -13.35
CA LYS A 3 28.75 -21.06 -14.37
C LYS A 3 27.33 -21.06 -13.80
N LEU A 4 27.20 -21.06 -12.47
CA LEU A 4 25.89 -21.14 -11.83
C LEU A 4 25.11 -19.85 -12.09
N THR A 5 23.94 -19.99 -12.71
CA THR A 5 23.08 -18.88 -13.08
C THR A 5 21.83 -18.78 -12.20
N HIS A 6 21.40 -19.88 -11.58
CA HIS A 6 20.22 -19.92 -10.73
C HIS A 6 20.59 -20.64 -9.43
N LEU A 7 20.26 -20.05 -8.29
CA LEU A 7 20.44 -20.67 -6.98
C LEU A 7 19.18 -20.47 -6.15
N HIS A 8 18.47 -21.57 -5.90
CA HIS A 8 17.26 -21.61 -5.09
C HIS A 8 17.53 -22.46 -3.86
N VAL A 9 17.44 -21.85 -2.68
CA VAL A 9 17.52 -22.52 -1.37
C VAL A 9 16.41 -22.03 -0.46
N ASN A 10 15.26 -21.73 -1.06
CA ASN A 10 14.06 -21.30 -0.36
C ASN A 10 13.48 -22.41 0.54
N ALA A 11 12.66 -22.01 1.51
CA ALA A 11 11.98 -22.90 2.45
C ALA A 11 12.96 -23.78 3.24
N ASN A 12 14.00 -23.14 3.78
CA ASN A 12 14.95 -23.76 4.69
C ASN A 12 14.94 -23.01 6.02
N LEU A 13 15.84 -23.38 6.93
CA LEU A 13 16.01 -22.71 8.22
C LEU A 13 17.31 -21.90 8.27
N LEU A 14 17.79 -21.41 7.12
CA LEU A 14 19.06 -20.69 7.04
C LEU A 14 18.99 -19.41 7.87
N THR A 15 19.96 -19.22 8.76
CA THR A 15 20.13 -18.02 9.56
C THR A 15 21.18 -17.07 9.00
N SER A 16 22.07 -17.59 8.15
CA SER A 16 23.11 -16.83 7.46
C SER A 16 23.41 -17.43 6.08
N LEU A 17 24.10 -16.65 5.26
CA LEU A 17 24.63 -17.08 3.98
C LEU A 17 26.17 -17.00 4.02
N PRO A 18 26.90 -17.85 3.27
CA PRO A 18 28.35 -17.78 3.23
C PRO A 18 28.82 -16.65 2.30
N GLU A 19 29.91 -15.95 2.67
CA GLU A 19 30.53 -14.89 1.84
C GLU A 19 30.99 -15.40 0.46
N SER A 20 31.23 -16.70 0.32
CA SER A 20 31.63 -17.33 -0.94
C SER A 20 30.57 -17.21 -2.04
N LEU A 21 29.31 -16.88 -1.73
CA LEU A 21 28.28 -16.58 -2.72
C LEU A 21 28.66 -15.40 -3.63
N ASN A 22 29.49 -14.48 -3.13
CA ASN A 22 29.95 -13.32 -3.89
C ASN A 22 30.83 -13.70 -5.10
N ASN A 23 31.35 -14.93 -5.13
CA ASN A 23 32.13 -15.47 -6.25
C ASN A 23 31.26 -15.96 -7.42
N LEU A 24 29.94 -15.95 -7.28
CA LEU A 24 28.98 -16.43 -8.27
C LEU A 24 28.47 -15.30 -9.17
N SER A 25 29.38 -14.61 -9.87
CA SER A 25 29.08 -13.43 -10.70
C SER A 25 28.16 -13.69 -11.90
N GLU A 26 27.95 -14.96 -12.25
CA GLU A 26 27.07 -15.37 -13.35
C GLU A 26 25.61 -15.57 -12.93
N LEU A 27 25.27 -15.32 -11.66
CA LEU A 27 23.90 -15.47 -11.16
C LEU A 27 22.94 -14.48 -11.82
N ILE A 28 21.83 -15.04 -12.30
CA ILE A 28 20.68 -14.37 -12.90
C ILE A 28 19.50 -14.41 -11.94
N GLU A 29 19.37 -15.47 -11.14
CA GLU A 29 18.28 -15.64 -10.19
C GLU A 29 18.77 -16.18 -8.84
N LEU A 30 18.32 -15.52 -7.78
CA LEU A 30 18.54 -15.91 -6.39
C LEU A 30 17.20 -16.02 -5.68
N ASN A 31 16.91 -17.19 -5.12
CA ASN A 31 15.74 -17.40 -4.27
C ASN A 31 16.16 -17.92 -2.90
N PHE A 32 16.09 -17.03 -1.91
CA PHE A 32 16.33 -17.29 -0.49
C PHE A 32 15.07 -17.14 0.35
N SER A 33 13.89 -17.13 -0.27
CA SER A 33 12.62 -16.93 0.43
C SER A 33 12.34 -17.99 1.49
N ASN A 34 11.53 -17.68 2.49
CA ASN A 34 11.13 -18.59 3.56
C ASN A 34 12.35 -19.17 4.30
N ASN A 35 13.15 -18.30 4.89
CA ASN A 35 14.31 -18.63 5.73
C ASN A 35 14.31 -17.75 7.00
N ASN A 36 15.37 -17.81 7.80
CA ASN A 36 15.54 -17.02 9.02
C ASN A 36 16.68 -15.98 8.88
N LEU A 37 16.94 -15.48 7.67
CA LEU A 37 18.03 -14.54 7.43
C LEU A 37 17.74 -13.19 8.10
N SER A 38 18.67 -12.72 8.93
CA SER A 38 18.61 -11.37 9.54
C SER A 38 19.44 -10.33 8.79
N SER A 39 20.40 -10.77 7.97
CA SER A 39 21.25 -9.92 7.14
C SER A 39 21.69 -10.65 5.86
N LEU A 40 22.25 -9.90 4.90
CA LEU A 40 22.75 -10.43 3.64
C LEU A 40 24.24 -10.10 3.48
N PRO A 41 25.14 -11.10 3.54
CA PRO A 41 26.58 -10.92 3.28
C PRO A 41 26.88 -10.90 1.77
N LEU A 42 26.01 -10.24 1.01
CA LEU A 42 26.10 -10.16 -0.44
C LEU A 42 26.69 -8.82 -0.88
N HIS A 43 27.70 -8.89 -1.74
CA HIS A 43 28.27 -7.77 -2.45
C HIS A 43 27.61 -7.68 -3.83
N PHE A 44 26.55 -6.88 -3.92
CA PHE A 44 25.82 -6.68 -5.17
C PHE A 44 26.66 -6.05 -6.30
N ASP A 45 27.84 -5.53 -5.96
CA ASP A 45 28.89 -5.14 -6.92
C ASP A 45 29.32 -6.27 -7.85
N THR A 46 29.25 -7.54 -7.40
CA THR A 46 29.66 -8.70 -8.21
C THR A 46 28.48 -9.38 -8.93
N LEU A 47 27.25 -9.11 -8.48
CA LEU A 47 26.01 -9.72 -8.98
C LEU A 47 25.34 -8.84 -10.04
N THR A 48 26.12 -8.39 -11.04
CA THR A 48 25.67 -7.43 -12.06
C THR A 48 24.67 -8.01 -13.05
N LYS A 49 24.66 -9.34 -13.22
CA LYS A 49 23.74 -10.10 -14.09
C LYS A 49 22.43 -10.50 -13.42
N LEU A 50 22.28 -10.21 -12.12
CA LEU A 50 21.13 -10.64 -11.34
C LEU A 50 19.86 -9.92 -11.82
N LYS A 51 18.85 -10.71 -12.22
CA LYS A 51 17.56 -10.22 -12.73
C LYS A 51 16.41 -10.45 -11.77
N ARG A 52 16.49 -11.50 -10.95
CA ARG A 52 15.45 -11.87 -10.00
C ARG A 52 16.07 -12.16 -8.63
N LEU A 53 15.56 -11.50 -7.61
CA LEU A 53 15.96 -11.70 -6.22
C LEU A 53 14.71 -11.85 -5.36
N ASP A 54 14.55 -13.02 -4.76
CA ASP A 54 13.49 -13.31 -3.79
C ASP A 54 14.09 -13.54 -2.40
N LEU A 55 13.78 -12.62 -1.49
CA LEU A 55 14.17 -12.60 -0.09
C LEU A 55 12.95 -12.62 0.83
N SER A 56 11.77 -12.94 0.30
CA SER A 56 10.53 -12.87 1.06
C SER A 56 10.51 -13.84 2.24
N GLN A 57 9.71 -13.53 3.27
CA GLN A 57 9.54 -14.37 4.45
C GLN A 57 10.89 -14.67 5.12
N ASN A 58 11.58 -13.61 5.53
CA ASN A 58 12.84 -13.66 6.28
C ASN A 58 12.74 -12.70 7.48
N LYS A 59 13.87 -12.40 8.13
CA LYS A 59 13.95 -11.50 9.29
C LYS A 59 14.86 -10.30 9.02
N LEU A 60 14.98 -9.88 7.76
CA LEU A 60 15.86 -8.79 7.36
C LEU A 60 15.39 -7.48 7.97
N THR A 61 16.28 -6.79 8.69
CA THR A 61 16.03 -5.46 9.25
C THR A 61 16.55 -4.35 8.34
N GLU A 62 17.52 -4.68 7.48
CA GLU A 62 18.12 -3.77 6.49
C GLU A 62 18.53 -4.53 5.22
N LEU A 63 18.76 -3.77 4.14
CA LEU A 63 19.35 -4.28 2.91
C LEU A 63 20.78 -3.74 2.76
N PRO A 64 21.69 -4.48 2.10
CA PRO A 64 23.02 -3.98 1.78
C PRO A 64 22.95 -2.64 1.02
N SER A 65 23.80 -1.70 1.44
CA SER A 65 23.83 -0.34 0.88
C SER A 65 24.19 -0.29 -0.61
N ASN A 66 24.75 -1.37 -1.16
CA ASN A 66 25.13 -1.53 -2.56
C ASN A 66 24.12 -2.33 -3.40
N ILE A 67 22.93 -2.66 -2.90
CA ILE A 67 21.91 -3.42 -3.68
C ILE A 67 21.61 -2.80 -5.04
N GLY A 68 21.70 -1.47 -5.15
CA GLY A 68 21.56 -0.72 -6.41
C GLY A 68 22.55 -1.09 -7.52
N ASN A 69 23.60 -1.84 -7.22
CA ASN A 69 24.65 -2.19 -8.19
C ASN A 69 24.28 -3.42 -9.05
N SER A 70 23.22 -4.16 -8.69
CA SER A 70 22.57 -5.12 -9.59
C SER A 70 21.69 -4.39 -10.61
N ILE A 71 22.33 -3.70 -11.55
CA ILE A 71 21.68 -2.81 -12.52
C ILE A 71 20.68 -3.52 -13.45
N GLU A 72 20.81 -4.84 -13.63
CA GLU A 72 19.90 -5.66 -14.44
C GLU A 72 18.69 -6.20 -13.63
N LEU A 73 18.54 -5.85 -12.35
CA LEU A 73 17.48 -6.39 -11.50
C LEU A 73 16.09 -5.96 -12.00
N VAL A 74 15.27 -6.93 -12.36
CA VAL A 74 13.91 -6.75 -12.90
C VAL A 74 12.84 -7.00 -11.84
N SER A 75 13.07 -7.96 -10.96
CA SER A 75 12.14 -8.37 -9.91
C SER A 75 12.84 -8.49 -8.57
N LEU A 76 12.29 -7.82 -7.56
CA LEU A 76 12.77 -7.84 -6.18
C LEU A 76 11.60 -8.11 -5.23
N ASN A 77 11.62 -9.24 -4.55
CA ASN A 77 10.63 -9.58 -3.53
C ASN A 77 11.26 -9.51 -2.14
N LEU A 78 10.78 -8.59 -1.32
CA LEU A 78 11.22 -8.34 0.06
C LEU A 78 10.09 -8.54 1.06
N SER A 79 8.96 -9.08 0.63
CA SER A 79 7.76 -9.20 1.47
C SER A 79 8.00 -10.03 2.73
N GLY A 80 7.29 -9.73 3.82
CA GLY A 80 7.42 -10.47 5.08
C GLY A 80 8.84 -10.39 5.66
N ASN A 81 9.35 -9.18 5.83
CA ASN A 81 10.61 -8.87 6.50
C ASN A 81 10.38 -7.79 7.57
N GLN A 82 11.44 -7.24 8.15
CA GLN A 82 11.40 -6.23 9.21
C GLN A 82 12.06 -4.91 8.76
N LEU A 83 12.00 -4.61 7.46
CA LEU A 83 12.62 -3.41 6.88
C LEU A 83 11.86 -2.15 7.32
N THR A 84 12.58 -1.21 7.94
CA THR A 84 12.06 0.12 8.31
C THR A 84 12.43 1.21 7.31
N SER A 85 13.42 0.96 6.46
CA SER A 85 13.84 1.84 5.37
C SER A 85 14.43 1.06 4.20
N LEU A 86 14.59 1.74 3.05
CA LEU A 86 15.28 1.21 1.88
C LEU A 86 16.59 1.97 1.66
N PRO A 87 17.69 1.30 1.27
CA PRO A 87 18.97 1.98 1.05
C PRO A 87 18.87 2.94 -0.13
N THR A 88 19.58 4.07 -0.05
CA THR A 88 19.48 5.11 -1.09
C THR A 88 19.94 4.66 -2.47
N SER A 89 20.71 3.57 -2.57
CA SER A 89 21.15 2.97 -3.83
C SER A 89 20.02 2.29 -4.60
N ILE A 90 18.88 1.98 -3.96
CA ILE A 90 17.75 1.33 -4.63
C ILE A 90 17.26 2.11 -5.86
N ARG A 91 17.45 3.44 -5.88
CA ARG A 91 17.14 4.32 -7.01
C ARG A 91 17.91 3.99 -8.29
N PHE A 92 19.00 3.22 -8.20
CA PHE A 92 19.84 2.82 -9.34
C PHE A 92 19.34 1.55 -10.04
N LEU A 93 18.35 0.85 -9.48
CA LEU A 93 17.72 -0.33 -10.09
C LEU A 93 16.80 0.06 -11.25
N ARG A 94 17.36 0.62 -12.33
CA ARG A 94 16.59 1.22 -13.44
C ARG A 94 15.73 0.21 -14.22
N GLU A 95 16.08 -1.06 -14.15
CA GLU A 95 15.36 -2.16 -14.79
C GLU A 95 14.23 -2.74 -13.93
N LEU A 96 14.09 -2.28 -12.67
CA LEU A 96 13.11 -2.84 -11.74
C LEU A 96 11.69 -2.55 -12.19
N THR A 97 10.90 -3.61 -12.34
CA THR A 97 9.49 -3.56 -12.78
C THR A 97 8.54 -4.16 -11.76
N ILE A 98 9.04 -5.10 -10.94
CA ILE A 98 8.28 -5.79 -9.91
C ILE A 98 9.00 -5.59 -8.58
N LEU A 99 8.31 -4.97 -7.63
CA LEU A 99 8.80 -4.77 -6.27
C LEU A 99 7.71 -5.12 -5.27
N ASP A 100 7.99 -6.06 -4.39
CA ASP A 100 7.11 -6.42 -3.29
C ASP A 100 7.74 -6.09 -1.94
N LEU A 101 7.07 -5.22 -1.19
CA LEU A 101 7.47 -4.71 0.11
C LEU A 101 6.43 -5.05 1.19
N SER A 102 5.39 -5.82 0.85
CA SER A 102 4.29 -6.14 1.77
C SER A 102 4.79 -6.79 3.06
N GLY A 103 4.14 -6.52 4.19
CA GLY A 103 4.57 -7.09 5.47
C GLY A 103 5.95 -6.61 5.92
N ASN A 104 6.31 -5.35 5.63
CA ASN A 104 7.44 -4.64 6.24
C ASN A 104 6.94 -3.36 6.93
N PRO A 105 7.55 -2.94 8.06
CA PRO A 105 7.24 -1.69 8.75
C PRO A 105 7.82 -0.44 8.07
N LEU A 106 7.68 -0.32 6.75
CA LEU A 106 8.14 0.85 5.99
C LEU A 106 7.13 2.00 6.12
N THR A 107 7.64 3.22 6.36
CA THR A 107 6.82 4.44 6.46
C THR A 107 7.07 5.41 5.31
N ASP A 108 8.17 5.27 4.58
CA ASP A 108 8.52 6.12 3.44
C ASP A 108 8.95 5.27 2.23
N LEU A 109 8.36 5.59 1.08
CA LEU A 109 8.62 4.97 -0.22
C LEU A 109 9.03 6.00 -1.29
N SER A 110 9.20 7.27 -0.90
CA SER A 110 9.56 8.39 -1.78
C SER A 110 10.84 8.14 -2.57
N ILE A 111 11.81 7.40 -1.99
CA ILE A 111 13.07 7.02 -2.64
C ILE A 111 12.85 6.28 -3.98
N LEU A 112 11.70 5.62 -4.13
CA LEU A 112 11.38 4.83 -5.31
C LEU A 112 10.75 5.64 -6.45
N GLN A 113 10.40 6.91 -6.22
CA GLN A 113 9.69 7.75 -7.20
C GLN A 113 10.40 7.90 -8.55
N ASN A 114 11.72 7.81 -8.51
CA ASN A 114 12.62 8.01 -9.65
C ASN A 114 12.93 6.72 -10.42
N LEU A 115 12.33 5.58 -10.04
CA LEU A 115 12.49 4.33 -10.78
C LEU A 115 11.65 4.40 -12.08
N PRO A 116 12.29 4.37 -13.26
CA PRO A 116 11.61 4.73 -14.51
C PRO A 116 10.63 3.64 -14.98
N LYS A 117 10.93 2.36 -14.69
CA LYS A 117 10.15 1.20 -15.16
C LYS A 117 9.17 0.65 -14.12
N LEU A 118 9.26 1.11 -12.87
CA LEU A 118 8.41 0.61 -11.79
C LEU A 118 7.04 1.31 -11.83
N ARG A 119 6.01 0.56 -12.22
CA ARG A 119 4.63 1.09 -12.44
C ARG A 119 3.71 0.90 -11.24
N SER A 120 3.95 -0.15 -10.48
CA SER A 120 3.19 -0.54 -9.29
C SER A 120 4.11 -1.27 -8.34
N ILE A 121 3.77 -1.25 -7.06
CA ILE A 121 4.43 -2.05 -6.04
C ILE A 121 3.38 -2.88 -5.30
N ASN A 122 3.80 -4.01 -4.74
CA ASN A 122 3.02 -4.68 -3.71
C ASN A 122 3.41 -4.09 -2.35
N PHE A 123 2.46 -3.47 -1.68
CA PHE A 123 2.65 -2.93 -0.33
C PHE A 123 1.31 -2.97 0.42
N LEU A 124 1.35 -3.22 1.74
CA LEU A 124 0.15 -3.51 2.55
C LEU A 124 -0.72 -4.68 2.01
N GLY A 125 -0.12 -5.63 1.29
CA GLY A 125 -0.82 -6.74 0.65
C GLY A 125 -1.63 -6.36 -0.59
N LEU A 126 -1.39 -5.17 -1.16
CA LEU A 126 -2.09 -4.65 -2.32
C LEU A 126 -1.14 -4.16 -3.41
N TYR A 127 -1.61 -4.20 -4.65
CA TYR A 127 -0.98 -3.49 -5.76
C TYR A 127 -1.28 -2.00 -5.63
N LEU A 128 -0.27 -1.22 -5.25
CA LEU A 128 -0.32 0.24 -5.17
C LEU A 128 0.15 0.87 -6.50
N PRO A 129 -0.75 1.57 -7.22
CA PRO A 129 -0.39 2.34 -8.41
C PRO A 129 0.63 3.45 -8.09
N ARG A 130 1.46 3.81 -9.09
CA ARG A 130 2.50 4.86 -9.00
C ARG A 130 2.08 6.10 -8.18
N ARG A 131 0.88 6.64 -8.40
CA ARG A 131 0.40 7.85 -7.72
C ARG A 131 0.48 7.79 -6.19
N TYR A 132 0.31 6.62 -5.57
CA TYR A 132 0.23 6.51 -4.11
C TYR A 132 1.58 6.43 -3.40
N TRP A 133 2.53 5.65 -3.93
CA TRP A 133 3.77 5.35 -3.21
C TRP A 133 4.92 6.31 -3.55
N THR A 134 4.88 6.99 -4.70
CA THR A 134 5.89 8.02 -5.01
C THR A 134 5.82 9.23 -4.09
N LYS A 135 4.68 9.40 -3.43
CA LYS A 135 4.34 10.53 -2.58
C LYS A 135 3.70 10.05 -1.30
N LEU A 136 4.12 8.90 -0.77
CA LEU A 136 3.51 8.36 0.45
C LEU A 136 3.62 9.34 1.63
N SER A 137 4.72 10.10 1.69
CA SER A 137 4.95 11.18 2.65
C SER A 137 4.29 12.52 2.28
N GLU A 138 3.89 12.70 1.02
CA GLU A 138 3.15 13.86 0.50
C GLU A 138 1.71 13.49 0.15
N TRP A 139 1.21 12.43 0.77
CA TRP A 139 -0.10 11.89 0.48
C TRP A 139 -1.16 12.96 0.81
N LYS A 140 -2.27 12.95 0.07
CA LYS A 140 -3.41 13.82 0.31
C LYS A 140 -4.69 13.02 0.43
N ALA A 141 -5.51 13.37 1.41
CA ALA A 141 -6.80 12.76 1.62
C ALA A 141 -7.75 12.79 0.41
N GLU A 142 -7.64 13.83 -0.43
CA GLU A 142 -8.38 13.97 -1.69
C GLU A 142 -8.20 12.78 -2.63
N TRP A 143 -7.06 12.08 -2.58
CA TRP A 143 -6.79 10.94 -3.48
C TRP A 143 -7.64 9.71 -3.19
N LEU A 144 -8.27 9.62 -2.02
CA LEU A 144 -9.20 8.54 -1.67
C LEU A 144 -10.59 8.77 -2.23
N LEU A 145 -10.93 10.02 -2.58
CA LEU A 145 -12.25 10.39 -3.08
C LEU A 145 -12.48 9.77 -4.46
N ASP A 146 -11.44 9.75 -5.30
CA ASP A 146 -11.46 9.20 -6.66
C ASP A 146 -10.97 7.73 -6.76
N GLU A 147 -10.63 7.07 -5.64
CA GLU A 147 -10.09 5.71 -5.65
C GLU A 147 -11.19 4.65 -5.72
N GLN A 148 -11.41 4.07 -6.90
CA GLN A 148 -12.47 3.07 -7.13
C GLN A 148 -12.21 1.72 -6.44
N ASN A 149 -10.95 1.39 -6.09
CA ASN A 149 -10.62 0.16 -5.38
C ASN A 149 -10.92 0.32 -3.87
N ALA A 150 -12.06 -0.24 -3.44
CA ALA A 150 -12.53 -0.17 -2.05
C ALA A 150 -11.53 -0.77 -1.04
N GLU A 151 -10.83 -1.85 -1.40
CA GLU A 151 -9.84 -2.49 -0.52
C GLU A 151 -8.57 -1.63 -0.39
N LEU A 152 -8.12 -1.00 -1.48
CA LEU A 152 -7.02 -0.03 -1.44
C LEU A 152 -7.35 1.17 -0.57
N ARG A 153 -8.54 1.74 -0.75
CA ARG A 153 -9.04 2.84 0.08
C ARG A 153 -9.02 2.44 1.55
N ARG A 154 -9.56 1.26 1.87
CA ARG A 154 -9.61 0.71 3.23
C ARG A 154 -8.21 0.58 3.85
N ARG A 155 -7.25 -0.02 3.14
CA ARG A 155 -5.88 -0.21 3.64
C ARG A 155 -5.14 1.11 3.82
N LEU A 156 -5.32 2.06 2.91
CA LEU A 156 -4.73 3.39 3.05
C LEU A 156 -5.29 4.14 4.26
N ILE A 157 -6.62 4.10 4.48
CA ILE A 157 -7.26 4.70 5.66
C ILE A 157 -6.71 4.09 6.96
N GLN A 158 -6.54 2.75 6.99
CA GLN A 158 -5.96 2.08 8.15
C GLN A 158 -4.51 2.49 8.43
N GLN A 159 -3.71 2.68 7.38
CA GLN A 159 -2.29 3.01 7.53
C GLN A 159 -2.08 4.48 7.93
N ILE A 160 -2.85 5.39 7.34
CA ILE A 160 -2.69 6.84 7.56
C ILE A 160 -3.41 7.26 8.83
N GLY A 161 -4.53 6.62 9.14
CA GLY A 161 -5.36 6.96 10.28
C GLY A 161 -6.49 7.89 9.87
N TYR A 162 -7.72 7.42 10.09
CA TYR A 162 -8.96 8.10 9.70
C TYR A 162 -9.05 9.57 10.15
N GLU A 163 -8.54 9.90 11.35
CA GLU A 163 -8.65 11.26 11.91
C GLU A 163 -7.87 12.28 11.09
N ILE A 164 -6.64 11.94 10.67
CA ILE A 164 -5.79 12.79 9.82
C ILE A 164 -6.48 13.05 8.48
N ILE A 165 -7.11 12.01 7.91
CA ILE A 165 -7.85 12.10 6.64
C ILE A 165 -9.03 13.05 6.77
N CYS A 166 -9.77 12.96 7.88
CA CYS A 166 -10.90 13.82 8.16
C CYS A 166 -10.50 15.29 8.36
N GLU A 167 -9.36 15.53 9.01
CA GLU A 167 -8.79 16.87 9.20
C GLU A 167 -8.32 17.48 7.88
N GLU A 168 -7.56 16.74 7.07
CA GLU A 168 -7.08 17.24 5.76
C GLU A 168 -8.20 17.54 4.76
N LEU A 169 -9.34 16.86 4.88
CA LEU A 169 -10.50 17.08 4.02
C LEU A 169 -11.41 18.19 4.54
N ASP A 170 -11.09 18.84 5.67
CA ASP A 170 -12.02 19.75 6.36
C ASP A 170 -13.41 19.10 6.56
N SER A 171 -13.43 17.80 6.87
CA SER A 171 -14.67 17.05 6.96
C SER A 171 -15.47 17.48 8.20
N MET A 172 -16.77 17.71 8.00
CA MET A 172 -17.69 18.09 9.07
C MET A 172 -18.58 16.92 9.44
N GLN A 173 -18.70 16.64 10.74
CA GLN A 173 -19.69 15.69 11.24
C GLN A 173 -21.09 16.32 11.17
N ILE A 174 -21.97 15.72 10.39
CA ILE A 174 -23.37 16.16 10.24
C ILE A 174 -24.25 15.56 11.33
N ASP A 175 -24.13 14.25 11.53
CA ASP A 175 -25.00 13.48 12.42
C ASP A 175 -24.29 12.22 12.92
N VAL A 176 -24.74 11.70 14.06
CA VAL A 176 -24.25 10.46 14.66
C VAL A 176 -25.43 9.62 15.12
N TRP A 177 -25.46 8.37 14.69
CA TRP A 177 -26.46 7.40 15.13
C TRP A 177 -25.76 6.08 15.42
N ARG A 178 -25.65 5.71 16.70
CA ARG A 178 -24.91 4.51 17.15
C ARG A 178 -23.46 4.49 16.65
N GLU A 179 -23.04 3.44 15.97
CA GLU A 179 -21.71 3.28 15.36
C GLU A 179 -21.56 3.98 13.98
N TYR A 180 -22.63 4.64 13.50
CA TYR A 180 -22.69 5.33 12.22
C TYR A 180 -22.48 6.83 12.39
N ILE A 181 -21.53 7.38 11.66
CA ILE A 181 -21.22 8.81 11.64
C ILE A 181 -21.42 9.32 10.22
N LEU A 182 -22.25 10.33 10.04
CA LEU A 182 -22.45 11.00 8.76
C LEU A 182 -21.51 12.20 8.67
N LEU A 183 -20.73 12.26 7.60
CA LEU A 183 -19.73 13.29 7.35
C LEU A 183 -20.05 14.04 6.06
N LYS A 184 -19.74 15.33 6.03
CA LYS A 184 -19.80 16.19 4.86
C LYS A 184 -18.43 16.71 4.50
N ILE A 185 -18.13 16.78 3.22
CA ILE A 185 -16.98 17.47 2.69
C ILE A 185 -17.48 18.43 1.61
N ASP A 186 -17.31 19.73 1.81
CA ASP A 186 -17.76 20.76 0.87
C ASP A 186 -16.75 20.96 -0.27
N GLY A 187 -17.20 21.40 -1.45
CA GLY A 187 -16.31 21.89 -2.51
C GLY A 187 -15.58 20.83 -3.34
N VAL A 188 -15.83 19.54 -3.10
CA VAL A 188 -15.09 18.43 -3.71
C VAL A 188 -15.50 18.15 -5.15
N GLU A 189 -16.81 18.07 -5.41
CA GLU A 189 -17.27 17.57 -6.71
C GLU A 189 -17.67 18.70 -7.63
N ARG A 190 -17.17 18.66 -8.87
CA ARG A 190 -17.66 19.54 -9.93
C ARG A 190 -18.73 18.80 -10.72
N SER A 191 -19.97 19.23 -10.55
CA SER A 191 -21.13 18.80 -11.31
C SER A 191 -21.51 19.91 -12.28
N TYR A 192 -21.69 19.59 -13.57
CA TYR A 192 -22.13 20.58 -14.54
C TYR A 192 -23.66 20.64 -14.56
N ASP A 193 -24.24 21.73 -14.06
CA ASP A 193 -25.68 21.95 -14.14
C ASP A 193 -26.04 22.49 -15.52
N TRP A 194 -26.48 21.59 -16.40
CA TRP A 194 -26.94 21.90 -17.75
C TRP A 194 -28.15 22.85 -17.79
N ARG A 195 -28.92 22.98 -16.71
CA ARG A 195 -30.06 23.92 -16.62
C ARG A 195 -29.61 25.33 -16.29
N ARG A 196 -28.55 25.47 -15.51
CA ARG A 196 -28.02 26.77 -15.04
C ARG A 196 -26.77 27.22 -15.80
N GLY A 197 -26.19 26.37 -16.64
CA GLY A 197 -25.01 26.66 -17.45
C GLY A 197 -23.77 26.97 -16.60
N LYS A 198 -23.65 26.38 -15.41
CA LYS A 198 -22.55 26.62 -14.46
C LYS A 198 -22.09 25.32 -13.82
N ASP A 199 -20.80 25.27 -13.52
CA ASP A 199 -20.24 24.28 -12.60
C ASP A 199 -20.80 24.56 -11.19
N ILE A 200 -21.43 23.55 -10.61
CA ILE A 200 -21.84 23.53 -9.22
C ILE A 200 -20.82 22.67 -8.46
N GLN A 201 -20.33 23.21 -7.35
CA GLN A 201 -19.63 22.42 -6.37
C GLN A 201 -20.65 21.68 -5.50
N GLU A 202 -20.79 20.38 -5.70
CA GLU A 202 -21.63 19.54 -4.85
C GLU A 202 -20.80 19.00 -3.67
N PRO A 203 -21.40 18.94 -2.47
CA PRO A 203 -20.74 18.35 -1.33
C PRO A 203 -20.68 16.83 -1.47
N MET A 204 -19.61 16.23 -0.97
CA MET A 204 -19.54 14.79 -0.79
C MET A 204 -20.04 14.43 0.60
N VAL A 205 -21.00 13.49 0.67
CA VAL A 205 -21.50 12.96 1.95
C VAL A 205 -21.05 11.51 2.11
N LEU A 206 -20.47 11.21 3.28
CA LEU A 206 -19.89 9.92 3.60
C LEU A 206 -20.52 9.35 4.87
N LEU A 207 -20.88 8.07 4.83
CA LEU A 207 -21.30 7.30 5.99
C LEU A 207 -20.12 6.48 6.50
N LYS A 208 -19.60 6.84 7.67
CA LYS A 208 -18.58 6.08 8.39
C LYS A 208 -19.25 5.09 9.33
N MET A 209 -18.77 3.86 9.30
CA MET A 209 -19.17 2.76 10.18
C MET A 209 -17.95 2.23 10.89
N THR A 210 -18.02 2.06 12.20
CA THR A 210 -16.92 1.45 12.98
C THR A 210 -17.38 0.11 13.52
N CYS A 211 -16.77 -0.98 13.07
CA CYS A 211 -17.06 -2.33 13.54
C CYS A 211 -16.68 -2.46 15.03
N PRO A 212 -17.64 -2.70 15.95
CA PRO A 212 -17.36 -2.67 17.39
C PRO A 212 -16.37 -3.75 17.85
N SER A 213 -16.39 -4.92 17.21
CA SER A 213 -15.56 -6.07 17.60
C SER A 213 -14.12 -6.00 17.12
N THR A 214 -13.87 -5.28 16.03
CA THR A 214 -12.57 -5.26 15.35
C THR A 214 -11.96 -3.87 15.22
N GLY A 215 -12.69 -2.81 15.57
CA GLY A 215 -12.31 -1.42 15.35
C GLY A 215 -12.21 -1.03 13.87
N HIS A 216 -12.61 -1.90 12.94
CA HIS A 216 -12.47 -1.64 11.51
C HIS A 216 -13.41 -0.52 11.06
N ILE A 217 -12.86 0.44 10.31
CA ILE A 217 -13.62 1.56 9.75
C ILE A 217 -13.99 1.24 8.31
N HIS A 218 -15.28 1.34 8.00
CA HIS A 218 -15.82 1.34 6.65
C HIS A 218 -16.39 2.72 6.36
N VAL A 219 -16.09 3.26 5.17
CA VAL A 219 -16.62 4.56 4.75
C VAL A 219 -17.28 4.36 3.39
N LEU A 220 -18.56 4.70 3.31
CA LEU A 220 -19.36 4.57 2.09
C LEU A 220 -19.85 5.94 1.66
N ARG A 221 -19.88 6.15 0.35
CA ARG A 221 -20.50 7.34 -0.21
C ARG A 221 -22.02 7.18 -0.20
N VAL A 222 -22.72 8.23 0.22
CA VAL A 222 -24.19 8.28 0.24
C VAL A 222 -24.68 9.54 -0.52
N PRO A 223 -25.98 9.62 -0.86
CA PRO A 223 -26.53 10.78 -1.56
C PRO A 223 -26.20 12.12 -0.86
N PRO A 224 -25.84 13.16 -1.63
CA PRO A 224 -25.34 14.44 -1.11
C PRO A 224 -26.37 15.23 -0.29
N GLU A 225 -27.66 14.94 -0.47
CA GLU A 225 -28.77 15.55 0.26
C GLU A 225 -29.01 14.96 1.66
N MET A 226 -28.30 13.88 2.03
CA MET A 226 -28.51 13.23 3.31
C MET A 226 -28.03 14.07 4.49
N THR A 227 -28.87 14.10 5.54
CA THR A 227 -28.60 14.83 6.78
C THR A 227 -28.71 13.96 8.03
N SER A 228 -29.05 12.68 7.90
CA SER A 228 -29.21 11.74 9.02
C SER A 228 -28.41 10.46 8.78
N ALA A 229 -27.63 10.05 9.78
CA ALA A 229 -26.85 8.82 9.77
C ALA A 229 -27.76 7.58 9.72
N GLU A 230 -28.90 7.60 10.42
CA GLU A 230 -29.92 6.55 10.39
C GLU A 230 -30.56 6.37 9.00
N ALA A 231 -30.92 7.49 8.36
CA ALA A 231 -31.45 7.48 7.00
C ALA A 231 -30.40 6.97 6.00
N ALA A 232 -29.14 7.37 6.19
CA ALA A 232 -28.03 6.97 5.35
C ALA A 232 -27.75 5.46 5.43
N ILE A 233 -27.69 4.88 6.62
CA ILE A 233 -27.50 3.42 6.74
C ILE A 233 -28.71 2.65 6.21
N THR A 234 -29.93 3.16 6.42
CA THR A 234 -31.13 2.55 5.85
C THR A 234 -31.08 2.55 4.32
N TRP A 235 -30.58 3.62 3.70
CA TRP A 235 -30.38 3.70 2.25
C TRP A 235 -29.30 2.73 1.76
N VAL A 236 -28.15 2.66 2.45
CA VAL A 236 -27.09 1.68 2.16
C VAL A 236 -27.64 0.25 2.23
N ASN A 237 -28.52 -0.03 3.19
CA ASN A 237 -29.20 -1.32 3.35
C ASN A 237 -30.43 -1.48 2.42
N HIS A 238 -30.52 -0.72 1.33
CA HIS A 238 -31.60 -0.80 0.34
C HIS A 238 -33.02 -0.62 0.94
N GLY A 239 -33.16 0.28 1.91
CA GLY A 239 -34.43 0.60 2.57
C GLY A 239 -34.75 -0.27 3.78
N ILE A 240 -33.87 -1.20 4.17
CA ILE A 240 -34.05 -2.04 5.35
C ILE A 240 -33.43 -1.36 6.56
N HIS A 241 -34.29 -0.97 7.51
CA HIS A 241 -33.85 -0.35 8.76
C HIS A 241 -32.94 -1.31 9.56
N PRO A 242 -31.80 -0.87 10.13
CA PRO A 242 -30.87 -1.72 10.87
C PRO A 242 -31.52 -2.54 11.99
N ASP A 243 -32.53 -2.00 12.67
CA ASP A 243 -33.24 -2.74 13.75
C ASP A 243 -34.05 -3.94 13.25
N LYS A 244 -34.37 -4.00 11.96
CA LYS A 244 -35.04 -5.18 11.37
C LYS A 244 -34.10 -6.37 11.26
N PHE A 245 -32.78 -6.17 11.35
CA PHE A 245 -31.79 -7.25 11.40
C PHE A 245 -31.63 -7.86 12.81
N ILE A 246 -32.06 -7.15 13.87
CA ILE A 246 -31.88 -7.57 15.27
C ILE A 246 -32.69 -8.84 15.63
N ILE A 247 -33.67 -9.24 14.81
CA ILE A 247 -34.59 -10.34 15.13
C ILE A 247 -34.01 -11.73 14.78
N GLN A 248 -32.81 -11.86 14.20
CA GLN A 248 -32.26 -13.18 13.82
C GLN A 248 -30.75 -13.38 14.08
N THR A 249 -30.27 -13.05 15.28
CA THR A 249 -28.98 -13.56 15.79
C THR A 249 -29.14 -14.18 17.16
#